data_AF-X6MHY3-F1
#
_entry.id   AF-X6MHY3-F1
#
_cell.length_a   1.000
_cell.length_b   1.000
_cell.length_c   1.000
_cell.angle_alpha   90.00
_cell.angle_beta   90.00
_cell.angle_gamma   90.00
#
_symmetry.space_group_name_H-M   'P 1'
#
loop_
_entity.id
_entity.type
_entity.pdbx_description
1 polymer ?
#
loop_
_entity_poly.entity_id
_entity_poly.type
_entity_poly.pdbx_seq_one_letter_code
_entity_poly.pdbx_strand_id
1 'polypeptide(L)'
;ENNEREEFDYEIFRTQFRRQMKEENYEECERLCRSAIGKNLPNLLRAKVYNCLGYLYENCMEDKLFDDILEKYVLSLQLDNDNANAHYNLGNFLVEQGIQHLAQAIQLNPTHDKALSLFESLQNGIAGGRV
;
A
#
# COMPACT_ATOMS: atom_id res chain seq x y z
N GLU A 1 -17.42 33.78 -16.64
CA GLU A 1 -17.80 32.35 -16.67
C GLU A 1 -17.12 31.67 -15.49
N ASN A 2 -17.87 31.50 -14.39
CA ASN A 2 -17.39 30.83 -13.19
C ASN A 2 -17.23 29.34 -13.52
N ASN A 3 -16.02 28.94 -13.87
CA ASN A 3 -15.64 27.54 -13.86
C ASN A 3 -15.46 27.16 -12.38
N GLU A 4 -16.58 26.89 -11.70
CA GLU A 4 -16.60 26.17 -10.43
C GLU A 4 -15.97 24.81 -10.70
N ARG A 5 -14.64 24.73 -10.61
CA ARG A 5 -13.94 23.45 -10.57
C ARG A 5 -14.50 22.74 -9.35
N GLU A 6 -15.34 21.72 -9.57
CA GLU A 6 -15.82 20.85 -8.52
C GLU A 6 -14.64 20.47 -7.62
N GLU A 7 -14.65 21.00 -6.41
CA GLU A 7 -13.63 20.73 -5.41
C GLU A 7 -13.70 19.23 -5.12
N PHE A 8 -12.55 18.57 -5.14
CA PHE A 8 -12.52 17.13 -4.90
C PHE A 8 -12.94 16.85 -3.45
N ASP A 9 -14.09 16.20 -3.30
CA ASP A 9 -14.57 15.74 -1.99
C ASP A 9 -13.93 14.39 -1.64
N TYR A 10 -12.98 14.45 -0.71
CA TYR A 10 -12.28 13.27 -0.21
C TYR A 10 -13.21 12.30 0.56
N GLU A 11 -14.26 12.80 1.21
CA GLU A 11 -15.19 11.98 1.97
C GLU A 11 -16.10 11.17 1.05
N ILE A 12 -16.54 11.76 -0.07
CA ILE A 12 -17.24 11.04 -1.13
C ILE A 12 -16.32 9.98 -1.73
N PHE A 13 -15.09 10.33 -2.11
CA PHE A 13 -14.11 9.36 -2.61
C PHE A 13 -13.91 8.20 -1.64
N ARG A 14 -13.67 8.50 -0.36
CA ARG A 14 -13.40 7.49 0.66
C ARG A 14 -14.58 6.55 0.86
N THR A 15 -15.79 7.09 0.83
CA THR A 15 -17.02 6.30 0.96
C THR A 15 -17.22 5.37 -0.23
N GLN A 16 -17.02 5.88 -1.45
CA GLN A 16 -17.11 5.07 -2.67
C GLN A 16 -16.02 4.00 -2.71
N PHE A 17 -14.77 4.36 -2.41
CA PHE A 17 -13.65 3.42 -2.36
C PHE A 17 -13.92 2.28 -1.38
N ARG A 18 -14.34 2.58 -0.14
CA ARG A 18 -14.67 1.55 0.86
C ARG A 18 -15.82 0.65 0.44
N ARG A 19 -16.84 1.21 -0.22
CA ARG A 19 -17.96 0.42 -0.74
C ARG A 19 -17.45 -0.57 -1.80
N GLN A 20 -16.64 -0.10 -2.75
CA GLN A 20 -16.11 -0.95 -3.81
C GLN A 20 -15.11 -2.00 -3.30
N MET A 21 -14.28 -1.67 -2.30
CA MET A 21 -13.43 -2.64 -1.61
C MET A 21 -14.24 -3.78 -0.98
N LYS A 22 -15.39 -3.45 -0.36
CA LYS A 22 -16.28 -4.45 0.24
C LYS A 22 -16.97 -5.31 -0.81
N GLU A 23 -17.24 -4.76 -1.98
CA GLU A 23 -17.83 -5.46 -3.12
C GLU A 23 -16.76 -6.21 -3.95
N GLU A 24 -15.48 -6.16 -3.54
CA GLU A 24 -14.33 -6.75 -4.25
C GLU A 24 -14.16 -6.23 -5.69
N ASN A 25 -14.69 -5.03 -5.97
CA ASN A 25 -14.58 -4.35 -7.26
C ASN A 25 -13.24 -3.59 -7.36
N TYR A 26 -12.12 -4.32 -7.42
CA TYR A 26 -10.77 -3.76 -7.28
C TYR A 26 -10.35 -2.87 -8.45
N GLU A 27 -10.75 -3.18 -9.68
CA GLU A 27 -10.49 -2.35 -10.85
C GLU A 27 -11.18 -0.99 -10.72
N GLU A 28 -12.36 -0.98 -10.12
CA GLU A 28 -13.11 0.25 -9.86
C GLU A 28 -12.48 1.05 -8.73
N CYS A 29 -11.96 0.39 -7.68
CA CYS A 29 -11.13 1.03 -6.67
C CYS A 29 -9.90 1.71 -7.30
N GLU A 30 -9.20 1.02 -8.21
CA GLU A 30 -8.05 1.57 -8.92
C GLU A 30 -8.48 2.78 -9.77
N ARG A 31 -9.59 2.67 -10.51
CA ARG A 31 -10.13 3.76 -11.32
C ARG A 31 -10.47 4.99 -10.48
N LEU A 32 -11.09 4.80 -9.30
CA LEU A 32 -11.38 5.87 -8.35
C LEU A 32 -10.10 6.55 -7.87
N CYS A 33 -9.08 5.78 -7.48
CA CYS A 33 -7.79 6.33 -7.05
C CYS A 33 -7.09 7.12 -8.16
N ARG A 34 -7.00 6.56 -9.37
CA ARG A 34 -6.36 7.23 -10.52
C ARG A 34 -7.11 8.50 -10.93
N SER A 35 -8.44 8.45 -10.94
CA SER A 35 -9.29 9.62 -11.19
C SER A 35 -9.08 10.70 -10.14
N ALA A 36 -9.04 10.31 -8.85
CA ALA A 36 -8.75 11.23 -7.76
C ALA A 36 -7.37 11.88 -7.95
N ILE A 37 -6.30 11.12 -8.14
CA ILE A 37 -4.93 11.62 -8.33
C ILE A 37 -4.80 12.59 -9.51
N GLY A 38 -5.51 12.32 -10.61
CA GLY A 38 -5.50 13.17 -11.81
C GLY A 38 -6.17 14.53 -11.64
N LYS A 39 -6.94 14.73 -10.56
CA LYS A 39 -7.52 16.04 -10.22
C LYS A 39 -6.49 16.94 -9.54
N ASN A 40 -6.80 18.23 -9.44
CA ASN A 40 -5.96 19.17 -8.69
C ASN A 40 -6.22 19.08 -7.18
N LEU A 41 -5.83 17.98 -6.53
CA LEU A 41 -5.95 17.86 -5.06
C LEU A 41 -4.79 18.56 -4.34
N PRO A 42 -5.04 19.05 -3.12
CA PRO A 42 -3.97 19.31 -2.15
C PRO A 42 -3.07 18.09 -1.96
N ASN A 43 -1.76 18.31 -1.80
CA ASN A 43 -0.77 17.24 -1.64
C ASN A 43 -1.14 16.26 -0.50
N LEU A 44 -1.66 16.78 0.61
CA LEU A 44 -2.05 15.96 1.76
C LEU A 44 -3.18 14.96 1.44
N LEU A 45 -4.14 15.34 0.60
CA LEU A 45 -5.19 14.42 0.14
C LEU A 45 -4.67 13.45 -0.90
N ARG A 46 -3.84 13.93 -1.83
CA ARG A 46 -3.19 13.08 -2.84
C ARG A 46 -2.31 12.01 -2.18
N ALA A 47 -1.61 12.35 -1.10
CA ALA A 47 -0.84 11.40 -0.29
C ALA A 47 -1.71 10.27 0.25
N LYS A 48 -2.88 10.60 0.83
CA LYS A 48 -3.83 9.60 1.33
C LYS A 48 -4.34 8.68 0.23
N VAL A 49 -4.62 9.22 -0.96
CA VAL A 49 -5.07 8.41 -2.11
C VAL A 49 -3.96 7.47 -2.60
N TYR A 50 -2.71 7.92 -2.67
CA TYR A 50 -1.58 7.04 -2.98
C TYR A 50 -1.40 5.91 -1.97
N ASN A 51 -1.58 6.18 -0.68
CA ASN A 51 -1.57 5.13 0.34
C ASN A 51 -2.69 4.09 0.12
N CYS A 52 -3.91 4.53 -0.22
CA CYS A 52 -5.00 3.63 -0.57
C CYS A 52 -4.69 2.80 -1.82
N LEU A 53 -4.06 3.41 -2.84
CA LEU A 53 -3.70 2.71 -4.07
C LEU A 53 -2.58 1.68 -3.84
N GLY A 54 -1.57 2.01 -3.01
CA GLY A 54 -0.54 1.06 -2.60
C GLY A 54 -1.13 -0.16 -1.89
N TYR A 55 -2.03 0.08 -0.91
CA TYR A 55 -2.73 -1.00 -0.21
C TYR A 55 -3.55 -1.88 -1.16
N LEU A 56 -4.27 -1.27 -2.12
CA LEU A 56 -5.04 -1.99 -3.13
C LEU A 56 -4.13 -2.87 -4.00
N TYR A 57 -3.00 -2.34 -4.46
CA TYR A 57 -2.06 -3.09 -5.29
C TYR A 57 -1.44 -4.25 -4.53
N GLU A 58 -1.08 -4.05 -3.27
CA GLU A 58 -0.49 -5.08 -2.43
C GLU A 58 -1.47 -6.23 -2.14
N ASN A 59 -2.72 -5.91 -1.78
CA ASN A 59 -3.62 -6.88 -1.16
C ASN A 59 -4.72 -7.42 -2.08
N CYS A 60 -4.95 -6.78 -3.23
CA CYS A 60 -6.13 -7.06 -4.04
C CYS A 60 -5.87 -7.20 -5.54
N MET A 61 -4.64 -6.93 -6.01
CA MET A 61 -4.31 -6.96 -7.44
C MET A 61 -3.10 -7.83 -7.73
N GLU A 62 -3.33 -9.05 -8.22
CA GLU A 62 -2.27 -10.02 -8.51
C GLU A 62 -1.35 -9.62 -9.66
N ASP A 63 -1.78 -8.68 -10.52
CA ASP A 63 -1.00 -8.22 -11.68
C ASP A 63 0.04 -7.14 -11.32
N LYS A 64 0.02 -6.62 -10.08
CA LYS A 64 0.93 -5.57 -9.64
C LYS A 64 2.19 -6.15 -9.04
N LEU A 65 3.32 -5.60 -9.44
CA LEU A 65 4.64 -6.05 -9.03
C LEU A 65 5.18 -5.20 -7.87
N PHE A 66 6.32 -5.64 -7.32
CA PHE A 66 6.99 -4.97 -6.21
C PHE A 66 7.17 -3.47 -6.44
N ASP A 67 7.65 -3.09 -7.64
CA ASP A 67 7.91 -1.69 -7.97
C ASP A 67 6.62 -0.86 -8.03
N ASP A 68 5.52 -1.44 -8.54
CA ASP A 68 4.23 -0.74 -8.61
C ASP A 68 3.73 -0.38 -7.21
N ILE A 69 3.82 -1.32 -6.26
CA ILE A 69 3.38 -1.16 -4.88
C ILE A 69 4.29 -0.17 -4.15
N LEU A 70 5.61 -0.37 -4.25
CA LEU A 70 6.62 0.47 -3.61
C LEU A 70 6.46 1.93 -4.06
N GLU A 71 6.28 2.16 -5.37
CA GLU A 71 6.13 3.49 -5.93
C GLU A 71 4.94 4.24 -5.29
N LYS A 72 3.80 3.58 -5.03
CA LYS A 72 2.64 4.27 -4.45
C LYS A 72 2.87 4.69 -3.00
N TYR A 73 3.49 3.85 -2.18
CA TYR A 73 3.82 4.25 -0.82
C TYR A 73 4.87 5.36 -0.79
N VAL A 74 5.90 5.27 -1.64
CA VAL A 74 6.91 6.32 -1.75
C VAL A 74 6.31 7.65 -2.20
N LEU A 75 5.42 7.64 -3.20
CA LEU A 75 4.71 8.85 -3.64
C LEU A 75 3.81 9.43 -2.54
N SER A 76 3.20 8.58 -1.71
CA SER A 76 2.44 9.04 -0.55
C SER A 76 3.34 9.84 0.41
N LEU A 77 4.48 9.26 0.78
CA LEU A 77 5.43 9.86 1.71
C LEU A 77 6.12 11.10 1.15
N GLN A 78 6.41 11.15 -0.15
CA GLN A 78 6.95 12.35 -0.79
C GLN A 78 6.01 13.56 -0.70
N LEU A 79 4.70 13.33 -0.66
CA LEU A 79 3.69 14.38 -0.57
C LEU A 79 3.31 14.72 0.88
N ASP A 80 3.39 13.73 1.77
CA ASP A 80 3.15 13.85 3.20
C ASP A 80 4.10 12.91 3.96
N ASN A 81 5.24 13.46 4.38
CA ASN A 81 6.25 12.71 5.13
C ASN A 81 5.73 12.23 6.50
N ASP A 82 4.66 12.85 7.02
CA ASP A 82 4.06 12.55 8.32
C ASP A 82 2.88 11.57 8.21
N ASN A 83 2.62 11.01 7.02
CA ASN A 83 1.56 10.04 6.81
C ASN A 83 1.88 8.70 7.52
N ALA A 84 1.49 8.60 8.79
CA ALA A 84 1.73 7.43 9.62
C ALA A 84 1.20 6.12 9.01
N ASN A 85 0.07 6.15 8.31
CA ASN A 85 -0.49 4.96 7.66
C ASN A 85 0.38 4.49 6.49
N ALA A 86 0.96 5.42 5.72
CA ALA A 86 1.87 5.07 4.64
C ALA A 86 3.19 4.49 5.14
N HIS A 87 3.74 5.03 6.24
CA HIS A 87 4.91 4.43 6.91
C HIS A 87 4.61 3.02 7.40
N TYR A 88 3.47 2.82 8.07
CA TYR A 88 3.05 1.50 8.55
C TYR A 88 2.90 0.51 7.40
N ASN A 89 2.14 0.87 6.35
CA ASN A 89 1.88 -0.01 5.23
C ASN A 89 3.15 -0.34 4.43
N LEU A 90 4.00 0.65 4.15
CA LEU A 90 5.30 0.41 3.50
C LEU A 90 6.19 -0.49 4.35
N GLY A 91 6.21 -0.27 5.67
CA GLY A 91 6.96 -1.11 6.60
C GLY A 91 6.48 -2.57 6.56
N ASN A 92 5.17 -2.79 6.63
CA ASN A 92 4.58 -4.13 6.54
C ASN A 92 4.92 -4.80 5.20
N PHE A 93 4.70 -4.09 4.09
CA PHE A 93 5.03 -4.55 2.76
C PHE A 93 6.50 -5.01 2.67
N LEU A 94 7.44 -4.18 3.10
CA LEU A 94 8.87 -4.52 3.05
C LEU A 94 9.26 -5.70 3.95
N VAL A 95 8.60 -5.85 5.11
CA VAL A 95 8.81 -7.02 5.99
C VAL A 95 8.34 -8.30 5.29
N GLU A 96 7.16 -8.29 4.67
CA GLU A 96 6.63 -9.45 3.94
C GLU A 96 7.54 -9.84 2.76
N GLN A 97 7.99 -8.87 1.98
CA GLN A 97 8.93 -9.10 0.87
C GLN A 97 10.27 -9.66 1.40
N GLY A 98 10.76 -9.13 2.52
CA GLY A 98 11.95 -9.66 3.20
C GLY A 98 11.79 -11.13 3.61
N ILE A 99 10.64 -11.51 4.15
CA ILE A 99 10.33 -12.90 4.52
C ILE A 99 10.34 -13.82 3.30
N GLN A 100 9.77 -13.40 2.17
CA GLN A 100 9.78 -14.18 0.93
C GLN A 100 11.22 -14.43 0.43
N HIS A 101 12.07 -13.40 0.45
CA HIS A 101 13.47 -13.56 0.08
C HIS A 101 14.25 -14.46 1.05
N LEU A 102 13.97 -14.39 2.35
CA LEU A 102 14.58 -15.27 3.34
C LEU A 102 14.16 -16.73 3.12
N ALA A 103 12.88 -16.99 2.83
CA ALA A 103 12.40 -18.31 2.48
C ALA A 103 13.12 -18.88 1.25
N GLN A 104 13.31 -18.06 0.20
CA GLN A 104 14.07 -18.46 -0.98
C GLN A 104 15.55 -18.74 -0.64
N ALA A 105 16.17 -17.93 0.20
CA ALA A 105 17.55 -18.15 0.64
C ALA A 105 17.70 -19.47 1.41
N ILE A 106 16.75 -19.79 2.30
CA ILE A 106 16.71 -21.05 3.05
C ILE A 106 16.48 -22.24 2.10
N GLN A 107 15.62 -22.09 1.10
CA GLN A 107 15.40 -23.15 0.10
C GLN A 107 16.67 -23.45 -0.70
N LEU A 108 17.43 -22.42 -1.08
CA LEU A 108 18.67 -22.57 -1.83
C LEU A 108 19.83 -23.06 -0.97
N ASN A 109 19.89 -22.64 0.29
CA ASN A 109 20.88 -23.09 1.26
C ASN A 109 20.21 -23.32 2.63
N PRO A 110 19.80 -24.56 2.93
CA PRO A 110 19.16 -24.91 4.20
C PRO A 110 20.06 -24.75 5.42
N THR A 111 21.36 -24.49 5.24
CA THR A 111 22.34 -24.26 6.32
C THR A 111 22.73 -22.78 6.45
N HIS A 112 21.99 -21.87 5.81
CA HIS A 112 22.25 -20.44 5.90
C HIS A 112 21.74 -19.87 7.23
N ASP A 113 22.51 -20.07 8.32
CA ASP A 113 22.13 -19.73 9.70
C ASP A 113 21.52 -18.33 9.87
N LYS A 114 22.13 -17.30 9.25
CA LYS A 114 21.61 -15.93 9.34
C LYS A 114 20.21 -15.75 8.75
N ALA A 115 19.89 -16.50 7.69
CA ALA A 115 18.60 -16.40 7.02
C ALA A 115 17.53 -17.12 7.86
N LEU A 116 17.86 -18.30 8.39
CA LEU A 116 17.01 -19.04 9.33
C LEU A 116 16.68 -18.20 10.56
N SER A 117 17.68 -17.68 11.28
CA SER A 117 17.47 -16.91 12.50
C SER A 117 16.63 -15.64 12.27
N LEU A 118 16.87 -14.94 11.15
CA LEU A 118 16.09 -13.74 10.82
C LEU A 118 14.65 -14.08 10.42
N PHE A 119 14.45 -15.14 9.63
CA PHE A 119 13.12 -15.61 9.24
C PHE A 119 12.28 -16.00 10.45
N GLU A 120 12.83 -16.79 11.37
CA GLU A 120 12.17 -17.17 12.63
C GLU A 120 11.83 -15.96 13.49
N SER A 121 12.74 -15.00 13.60
CA SER A 121 12.52 -13.77 14.39
C SER A 121 11.35 -12.95 13.83
N LEU A 122 11.28 -12.80 12.51
CA LEU A 122 10.20 -12.05 11.85
C LEU A 122 8.86 -12.80 11.91
N GLN A 123 8.84 -14.12 11.72
CA GLN A 123 7.60 -14.91 11.83
C GLN A 123 7.01 -14.88 13.26
N ASN A 124 7.86 -15.01 14.27
CA ASN A 124 7.42 -14.96 15.67
C ASN A 124 6.96 -13.56 16.09
N GLY A 125 7.59 -12.50 15.55
CA GLY A 125 7.17 -11.11 15.76
C GLY A 125 5.79 -10.80 15.18
N ILE A 126 5.46 -11.36 14.00
CA ILE A 126 4.16 -11.15 13.34
C ILE A 126 3.04 -11.95 14.02
N ALA A 127 3.32 -13.17 14.49
CA ALA A 127 2.34 -13.98 15.21
C ALA A 127 1.91 -13.40 16.57
N GLY A 128 2.73 -12.54 17.18
CA GLY A 128 2.42 -11.81 18.41
C GLY A 128 1.61 -10.52 18.24
N GLY A 129 1.32 -10.11 16.99
CA GLY A 129 0.74 -8.81 16.64
C GLY A 129 -0.73 -8.82 16.20
N ARG A 130 -1.52 -9.85 16.54
CA ARG A 130 -3.00 -9.74 16.43
C ARG A 130 -3.52 -8.93 17.61
N VAL A 131 -3.68 -7.62 17.40
CA VAL A 131 -4.61 -6.78 18.18
C VAL A 131 -5.89 -6.62 17.37
#